data_AF-F0ICC1-F1
#
_entry.id   AF-F0ICC1-F1
#
_cell.length_a   1.000
_cell.length_b   1.000
_cell.length_c   1.000
_cell.angle_alpha   90.00
_cell.angle_beta   90.00
_cell.angle_gamma   90.00
#
_symmetry.space_group_name_H-M   'P 1'
#
loop_
_entity.id
_entity.type
_entity.pdbx_description
1 polymer ?
#
loop_
_entity_poly.entity_id
_entity_poly.type
_entity_poly.pdbx_seq_one_letter_code
_entity_poly.pdbx_strand_id
1 'polypeptide(L)'
;MKIGILFLSIFLFFFGNAQEKRTDYLNYPYKYLNKNYQITMDSKTFEKAIQKHRFLKERVRAYPDSLAVVLMYELNDWRATREAMAAITYTWDRIPYYTLLKNVEEAKQLARQWNITHPYKLYTFLAAEDNKDKRVEVFFKELKKKIRKIDGGAYDLSDASREEILRYAFKISPERAKLWEEIQKKYNK
;
A
#
# COMPACT_ATOMS: atom_id res chain seq x y z
N MET A 1 8.26 62.66 -24.37
CA MET A 1 7.50 61.75 -25.23
C MET A 1 7.40 60.40 -24.52
N LYS A 2 6.20 60.01 -24.11
CA LYS A 2 5.91 58.72 -23.46
C LYS A 2 5.74 57.67 -24.55
N ILE A 3 6.52 56.59 -24.52
CA ILE A 3 6.14 55.31 -25.13
C ILE A 3 6.55 54.24 -24.13
N GLY A 4 5.54 53.67 -23.48
CA GLY A 4 5.70 52.48 -22.67
C GLY A 4 5.80 51.25 -23.56
N ILE A 5 6.59 50.28 -23.13
CA ILE A 5 6.39 48.88 -23.50
C ILE A 5 6.39 48.08 -22.21
N LEU A 6 5.18 47.60 -21.93
CA LEU A 6 4.83 46.58 -20.96
C LEU A 6 5.50 45.27 -21.41
N PHE A 7 6.46 44.73 -20.65
CA PHE A 7 6.86 43.33 -20.81
C PHE A 7 6.24 42.48 -19.71
N LEU A 8 5.17 41.84 -20.15
CA LEU A 8 4.42 40.79 -19.50
C LEU A 8 5.31 39.54 -19.35
N SER A 9 5.23 38.92 -18.16
CA SER A 9 5.38 37.47 -17.90
C SER A 9 6.66 36.74 -18.33
N ILE A 10 7.31 36.09 -17.36
CA ILE A 10 7.23 34.64 -17.16
C ILE A 10 7.66 34.36 -15.70
N PHE A 11 6.68 34.09 -14.83
CA PHE A 11 6.95 33.33 -13.61
C PHE A 11 7.16 31.89 -14.08
N LEU A 12 8.40 31.43 -14.19
CA LEU A 12 8.69 30.01 -14.28
C LEU A 12 8.31 29.40 -12.93
N PHE A 13 7.06 28.97 -12.81
CA PHE A 13 6.70 27.92 -11.89
C PHE A 13 7.47 26.67 -12.31
N PHE A 14 8.70 26.54 -11.81
CA PHE A 14 9.34 25.24 -11.69
C PHE A 14 8.53 24.44 -10.67
N PHE A 15 7.40 23.87 -11.11
CA PHE A 15 6.99 22.57 -10.57
C PHE A 15 8.00 21.56 -11.10
N GLY A 16 9.20 21.57 -10.53
CA GLY A 16 9.97 20.35 -10.48
C GLY A 16 9.05 19.34 -9.81
N ASN A 17 8.59 18.35 -10.56
CA ASN A 17 8.11 17.11 -9.98
C ASN A 17 9.31 16.50 -9.27
N ALA A 18 9.63 17.01 -8.08
CA ALA A 18 10.44 16.31 -7.12
C ALA A 18 9.61 15.07 -6.78
N GLN A 19 9.85 13.99 -7.52
CA GLN A 19 9.30 12.69 -7.22
C GLN A 19 9.81 12.37 -5.82
N GLU A 20 8.95 12.62 -4.83
CA GLU A 20 9.25 12.42 -3.41
C GLU A 20 9.71 10.97 -3.27
N LYS A 21 11.01 10.78 -3.00
CA LYS A 21 11.61 9.45 -2.91
C LYS A 21 10.91 8.74 -1.76
N ARG A 22 10.01 7.81 -2.09
CA ARG A 22 9.23 7.08 -1.10
C ARG A 22 10.19 6.36 -0.14
N THR A 23 9.97 6.55 1.16
CA THR A 23 10.75 5.90 2.22
C THR A 23 10.53 4.39 2.17
N ASP A 24 11.61 3.61 2.19
CA ASP A 24 11.53 2.16 2.34
C ASP A 24 11.31 1.78 3.80
N TYR A 25 10.04 1.83 4.24
CA TYR A 25 9.66 1.49 5.61
C TYR A 25 9.96 0.04 6.00
N LEU A 26 10.22 -0.86 5.04
CA LEU A 26 10.63 -2.23 5.37
C LEU A 26 12.11 -2.37 5.71
N ASN A 27 12.89 -1.32 5.45
CA ASN A 27 14.31 -1.27 5.80
C ASN A 27 14.62 -0.03 6.67
N TYR A 28 13.58 0.65 7.16
CA TYR A 28 13.74 1.82 8.01
C TYR A 28 14.37 1.41 9.35
N PRO A 29 15.37 2.15 9.86
CA PRO A 29 16.09 1.80 11.07
C PRO A 29 15.26 2.13 12.32
N TYR A 30 14.19 1.36 12.55
CA TYR A 30 13.29 1.61 13.66
C TYR A 30 13.99 1.50 15.01
N LYS A 31 13.82 2.52 15.86
CA LYS A 31 14.31 2.52 17.24
C LYS A 31 13.48 1.60 18.13
N TYR A 32 12.17 1.54 17.88
CA TYR A 32 11.23 0.87 18.79
C TYR A 32 10.64 -0.42 18.22
N LEU A 33 11.13 -0.88 17.07
CA LEU A 33 10.77 -2.16 16.45
C LEU A 33 12.02 -2.99 16.21
N ASN A 34 11.96 -4.30 16.43
CA ASN A 34 13.03 -5.20 16.03
C ASN A 34 12.95 -5.56 14.53
N LYS A 35 13.88 -6.40 14.04
CA LYS A 35 13.93 -6.83 12.63
C LYS A 35 12.66 -7.57 12.14
N ASN A 36 11.87 -8.12 13.06
CA ASN A 36 10.59 -8.79 12.78
C ASN A 36 9.39 -7.88 13.07
N TYR A 37 9.61 -6.57 13.24
CA TYR A 37 8.62 -5.55 13.59
C TYR A 37 7.88 -5.79 14.91
N GLN A 38 8.45 -6.58 15.82
CA GLN A 38 7.91 -6.69 17.17
C GLN A 38 8.26 -5.42 17.94
N ILE A 39 7.29 -4.91 18.71
CA ILE A 39 7.45 -3.70 19.51
C ILE A 39 8.41 -3.98 20.66
N THR A 40 9.47 -3.17 20.74
CA THR A 40 10.49 -3.20 21.80
C THR A 40 10.42 -1.96 22.71
N MET A 41 9.47 -1.06 22.44
CA MET A 41 9.20 0.12 23.26
C MET A 41 8.79 -0.29 24.68
N ASP A 42 9.43 0.30 25.70
CA ASP A 42 9.04 0.08 27.09
C ASP A 42 7.71 0.74 27.41
N SER A 43 7.01 0.23 28.43
CA SER A 43 5.67 0.69 28.80
C SER A 43 5.63 2.18 29.16
N LYS A 44 6.66 2.73 29.83
CA LYS A 44 6.69 4.15 30.20
C LYS A 44 6.79 5.05 28.97
N THR A 45 7.60 4.67 27.99
CA THR A 45 7.68 5.38 26.71
C THR A 45 6.40 5.22 25.90
N PHE A 46 5.77 4.05 25.92
CA PHE A 46 4.51 3.81 25.24
C PHE A 46 3.36 4.67 25.79
N GLU A 47 3.21 4.78 27.11
CA GLU A 47 2.20 5.66 27.71
C GLU A 47 2.44 7.14 27.37
N LYS A 48 3.72 7.57 27.30
CA LYS A 48 4.06 8.91 26.81
C LYS A 48 3.67 9.12 25.36
N ALA A 49 3.84 8.11 24.50
CA ALA A 49 3.43 8.16 23.11
C ALA A 49 1.91 8.33 22.97
N ILE A 50 1.13 7.57 23.74
CA ILE A 50 -0.33 7.70 23.80
C ILE A 50 -0.71 9.13 24.15
N GLN A 51 -0.16 9.67 25.24
CA GLN A 51 -0.48 11.02 25.72
C GLN A 51 -0.05 12.11 24.72
N LYS A 52 1.18 12.03 24.20
CA LYS A 52 1.75 13.02 23.27
C LYS A 52 0.91 13.15 21.99
N HIS A 53 0.48 12.02 21.44
CA HIS A 53 -0.27 11.98 20.18
C HIS A 53 -1.78 11.82 20.36
N ARG A 54 -2.27 11.91 21.62
CA ARG A 54 -3.68 11.86 21.99
C ARG A 54 -4.41 10.62 21.48
N PHE A 55 -3.74 9.46 21.54
CA PHE A 55 -4.43 8.19 21.29
C PHE A 55 -5.42 7.91 22.43
N LEU A 56 -6.58 7.37 22.09
CA LEU A 56 -7.56 6.88 23.06
C LEU A 56 -7.09 5.52 23.57
N LYS A 57 -6.58 5.48 24.80
CA LYS A 57 -5.94 4.28 25.39
C LYS A 57 -6.85 3.05 25.33
N GLU A 58 -8.14 3.24 25.59
CA GLU A 58 -9.17 2.21 25.55
C GLU A 58 -9.43 1.62 24.16
N ARG A 59 -8.94 2.27 23.10
CA ARG A 59 -9.00 1.79 21.70
C ARG A 59 -7.73 1.07 21.26
N VAL A 60 -6.66 1.13 22.04
CA VAL A 60 -5.41 0.42 21.74
C VAL A 60 -5.51 -1.00 22.30
N ARG A 61 -5.98 -1.96 21.49
CA ARG A 61 -6.33 -3.31 21.98
C ARG A 61 -5.58 -4.43 21.29
N ALA A 62 -5.17 -4.21 20.04
CA ALA A 62 -4.50 -5.19 19.23
C ALA A 62 -3.12 -4.69 18.77
N TYR A 63 -2.30 -5.61 18.27
CA TYR A 63 -0.98 -5.29 17.74
C TYR A 63 -0.98 -4.13 16.73
N PRO A 64 -1.91 -4.05 15.74
CA PRO A 64 -1.94 -2.91 14.82
C PRO A 64 -2.15 -1.56 15.51
N ASP A 65 -2.94 -1.51 16.57
CA ASP A 65 -3.17 -0.27 17.32
C ASP A 65 -1.90 0.15 18.06
N SER A 66 -1.24 -0.81 18.71
CA SER A 66 0.03 -0.57 19.40
C SER A 66 1.13 -0.17 18.43
N LEU A 67 1.17 -0.79 17.24
CA LEU A 67 2.10 -0.44 16.18
C LEU A 67 1.86 1.00 15.69
N ALA A 68 0.60 1.44 15.56
CA ALA A 68 0.26 2.82 15.20
C ALA A 68 0.80 3.83 16.21
N VAL A 69 0.66 3.55 17.52
CA VAL A 69 1.20 4.40 18.59
C VAL A 69 2.72 4.51 18.49
N VAL A 70 3.41 3.37 18.33
CA VAL A 70 4.87 3.29 18.24
C VAL A 70 5.40 4.05 17.02
N LEU A 71 4.81 3.78 15.85
CA LEU A 71 5.20 4.42 14.60
C LEU A 71 4.91 5.92 14.61
N MET A 72 3.77 6.35 15.15
CA MET A 72 3.44 7.78 15.26
C MET A 72 4.41 8.51 16.19
N TYR A 73 4.81 7.87 17.30
CA TYR A 73 5.80 8.43 18.20
C TYR A 73 7.18 8.59 17.57
N GLU A 74 7.57 7.62 16.74
CA GLU A 74 8.88 7.57 16.11
C GLU A 74 8.97 8.47 14.86
N LEU A 75 7.97 8.40 13.99
CA LEU A 75 7.95 9.13 12.71
C LEU A 75 7.37 10.54 12.86
N ASN A 76 6.56 10.80 13.90
CA ASN A 76 5.91 12.07 14.18
C ASN A 76 5.08 12.63 12.99
N ASP A 77 4.63 11.75 12.10
CA ASP A 77 3.88 12.06 10.88
C ASP A 77 2.84 10.96 10.62
N TRP A 78 1.57 11.37 10.50
CA TRP A 78 0.45 10.45 10.28
C TRP A 78 0.46 9.78 8.91
N ARG A 79 0.91 10.46 7.86
CA ARG A 79 1.07 9.87 6.52
C ARG A 79 2.18 8.83 6.55
N ALA A 80 3.34 9.17 7.09
CA ALA A 80 4.46 8.24 7.22
C ALA A 80 4.06 7.01 8.06
N THR A 81 3.34 7.23 9.16
CA THR A 81 2.80 6.16 10.01
C THR A 81 1.88 5.23 9.23
N ARG A 82 0.92 5.77 8.45
CA ARG A 82 0.02 4.95 7.64
C ARG A 82 0.76 4.14 6.58
N GLU A 83 1.73 4.75 5.91
CA GLU A 83 2.55 4.08 4.89
C GLU A 83 3.40 2.95 5.50
N ALA A 84 4.05 3.21 6.65
CA ALA A 84 4.80 2.22 7.40
C ALA A 84 3.91 1.07 7.90
N MET A 85 2.75 1.38 8.49
CA MET A 85 1.78 0.37 8.91
C MET A 85 1.32 -0.50 7.73
N ALA A 86 0.98 0.13 6.60
CA ALA A 86 0.56 -0.58 5.39
C ALA A 86 1.66 -1.51 4.86
N ALA A 87 2.93 -1.13 4.97
CA ALA A 87 4.06 -1.95 4.59
C ALA A 87 4.29 -3.13 5.55
N ILE A 88 4.38 -2.86 6.85
CA ILE A 88 4.72 -3.82 7.91
C ILE A 88 3.63 -4.87 8.09
N THR A 89 2.36 -4.44 8.09
CA THR A 89 1.21 -5.34 8.35
C THR A 89 0.71 -6.04 7.08
N TYR A 90 1.37 -5.82 5.93
CA TYR A 90 0.96 -6.44 4.68
C TYR A 90 1.30 -7.93 4.69
N THR A 91 0.32 -8.75 4.35
CA THR A 91 0.41 -10.20 4.42
C THR A 91 0.21 -10.85 3.06
N TRP A 92 0.70 -12.08 2.89
CA TRP A 92 0.64 -12.79 1.60
C TRP A 92 -0.79 -13.15 1.17
N ASP A 93 -1.73 -13.32 2.10
CA ASP A 93 -3.15 -13.61 1.81
C ASP A 93 -3.84 -12.53 0.99
N ARG A 94 -3.31 -11.30 1.00
CA ARG A 94 -3.87 -10.19 0.21
C ARG A 94 -3.53 -10.28 -1.27
N ILE A 95 -2.34 -10.79 -1.62
CA ILE A 95 -1.85 -10.78 -3.00
C ILE A 95 -2.76 -11.55 -3.96
N PRO A 96 -3.25 -12.76 -3.63
CA PRO A 96 -4.19 -13.48 -4.48
C PRO A 96 -5.40 -12.65 -4.90
N TYR A 97 -5.95 -11.83 -4.01
CA TYR A 97 -7.10 -10.98 -4.33
C TYR A 97 -6.76 -9.87 -5.33
N TYR A 98 -5.61 -9.23 -5.20
CA TYR A 98 -5.14 -8.19 -6.14
C TYR A 98 -4.73 -8.77 -7.51
N THR A 99 -4.38 -10.05 -7.58
CA THR A 99 -3.77 -10.68 -8.75
C THR A 99 -4.63 -11.76 -9.41
N LEU A 100 -5.79 -12.07 -8.81
CA LEU A 100 -6.68 -13.17 -9.19
C LEU A 100 -5.90 -14.50 -9.36
N LEU A 101 -4.96 -14.75 -8.45
CA LEU A 101 -4.27 -16.02 -8.30
C LEU A 101 -5.07 -16.93 -7.36
N LYS A 102 -4.88 -18.25 -7.47
CA LYS A 102 -5.72 -19.20 -6.73
C LYS A 102 -5.42 -19.20 -5.24
N ASN A 103 -4.18 -18.96 -4.84
CA ASN A 103 -3.73 -19.10 -3.46
C ASN A 103 -2.41 -18.36 -3.19
N VAL A 104 -2.01 -18.35 -1.93
CA VAL A 104 -0.77 -17.74 -1.44
C VAL A 104 0.50 -18.36 -2.05
N GLU A 105 0.50 -19.65 -2.35
CA GLU A 105 1.68 -20.32 -2.91
C GLU A 105 1.95 -19.88 -4.35
N GLU A 106 0.90 -19.71 -5.18
CA GLU A 106 1.03 -19.07 -6.49
C GLU A 106 1.55 -17.63 -6.38
N ALA A 107 1.08 -16.86 -5.40
CA ALA A 107 1.56 -15.50 -5.16
C ALA A 107 3.05 -15.45 -4.76
N LYS A 108 3.51 -16.38 -3.92
CA LYS A 108 4.93 -16.52 -3.57
C LYS A 108 5.77 -16.98 -4.76
N GLN A 109 5.26 -17.91 -5.58
CA GLN A 109 5.94 -18.34 -6.81
C GLN A 109 6.11 -17.17 -7.78
N LEU A 110 5.06 -16.36 -7.96
CA LEU A 110 5.12 -15.13 -8.74
C LEU A 110 6.20 -14.19 -8.20
N ALA A 111 6.24 -13.95 -6.88
CA ALA A 111 7.26 -13.11 -6.26
C ALA A 111 8.70 -13.58 -6.49
N ARG A 112 8.93 -14.90 -6.43
CA ARG A 112 10.25 -15.51 -6.65
C ARG A 112 10.80 -15.24 -8.04
N GLN A 113 9.95 -15.06 -9.05
CA GLN A 113 10.39 -14.70 -10.41
C GLN A 113 11.18 -13.36 -10.43
N TRP A 114 10.94 -12.50 -9.44
CA TRP A 114 11.60 -11.20 -9.28
C TRP A 114 12.49 -11.12 -8.03
N ASN A 115 12.81 -12.24 -7.38
CA ASN A 115 13.56 -12.28 -6.11
C ASN A 115 12.91 -11.43 -5.01
N ILE A 116 11.58 -11.30 -5.02
CA ILE A 116 10.84 -10.54 -4.03
C ILE A 116 10.44 -11.47 -2.88
N THR A 117 10.83 -11.11 -1.66
CA THR A 117 10.59 -11.91 -0.45
C THR A 117 9.48 -11.37 0.44
N HIS A 118 9.05 -10.12 0.22
CA HIS A 118 8.02 -9.47 1.04
C HIS A 118 6.76 -9.16 0.22
N PRO A 119 5.54 -9.46 0.70
CA PRO A 119 4.32 -9.30 -0.08
C PRO A 119 4.05 -7.83 -0.44
N TYR A 120 4.29 -6.90 0.48
CA TYR A 120 4.17 -5.47 0.17
C TYR A 120 5.08 -5.04 -0.99
N LYS A 121 6.32 -5.55 -1.05
CA LYS A 121 7.26 -5.25 -2.13
C LYS A 121 6.77 -5.80 -3.46
N LEU A 122 6.08 -6.94 -3.47
CA LEU A 122 5.48 -7.47 -4.69
C LEU A 122 4.33 -6.56 -5.16
N TYR A 123 3.43 -6.17 -4.25
CA TYR A 123 2.34 -5.25 -4.58
C TYR A 123 2.87 -3.94 -5.16
N THR A 124 3.83 -3.29 -4.49
CA THR A 124 4.38 -2.01 -4.97
C THR A 124 5.19 -2.16 -6.25
N PHE A 125 5.91 -3.28 -6.43
CA PHE A 125 6.61 -3.60 -7.67
C PHE A 125 5.65 -3.71 -8.86
N LEU A 126 4.50 -4.38 -8.67
CA LEU A 126 3.47 -4.51 -9.70
C LEU A 126 2.74 -3.19 -9.95
N ALA A 127 2.45 -2.41 -8.92
CA ALA A 127 1.71 -1.16 -9.01
C ALA A 127 2.54 0.02 -9.58
N ALA A 128 3.87 -0.09 -9.61
CA ALA A 128 4.75 0.97 -10.09
C ALA A 128 4.62 1.16 -11.62
N GLU A 129 4.19 2.35 -12.06
CA GLU A 129 4.04 2.69 -13.49
C GLU A 129 5.38 2.80 -14.22
N ASP A 130 6.43 3.21 -13.52
CA ASP A 130 7.79 3.34 -14.06
C ASP A 130 8.53 1.99 -14.16
N ASN A 131 7.91 0.88 -13.73
CA ASN A 131 8.49 -0.45 -13.87
C ASN A 131 8.45 -0.94 -15.33
N LYS A 132 9.64 -1.09 -15.93
CA LYS A 132 9.85 -1.46 -17.34
C LYS A 132 10.08 -2.96 -17.57
N ASP A 133 9.89 -3.81 -16.55
CA ASP A 133 10.04 -5.25 -16.71
C ASP A 133 8.92 -5.81 -17.62
N LYS A 134 9.29 -6.37 -18.78
CA LYS A 134 8.34 -6.93 -19.75
C LYS A 134 7.45 -8.03 -19.16
N ARG A 135 7.91 -8.75 -18.14
CA ARG A 135 7.11 -9.78 -17.46
C ARG A 135 5.91 -9.18 -16.72
N VAL A 136 6.04 -7.94 -16.25
CA VAL A 136 4.93 -7.19 -15.63
C VAL A 136 3.86 -6.85 -16.67
N GLU A 137 4.27 -6.43 -17.88
CA GLU A 137 3.31 -6.16 -18.97
C GLU A 137 2.53 -7.42 -19.35
N VAL A 138 3.21 -8.56 -19.47
CA VAL A 138 2.58 -9.87 -19.72
C VAL A 138 1.62 -10.23 -18.59
N PHE A 139 2.03 -10.05 -17.33
CA PHE A 139 1.17 -10.27 -16.17
C PHE A 139 -0.12 -9.44 -16.24
N PHE A 140 -0.02 -8.13 -16.53
CA PHE A 140 -1.19 -7.26 -16.61
C PHE A 140 -2.09 -7.58 -17.81
N LYS A 141 -1.53 -8.01 -18.95
CA LYS A 141 -2.32 -8.48 -20.09
C LYS A 141 -3.20 -9.67 -19.69
N GLU A 142 -2.65 -10.64 -18.95
CA GLU A 142 -3.41 -11.79 -18.48
C GLU A 142 -4.39 -11.44 -17.35
N LEU A 143 -4.01 -10.54 -16.44
CA LEU A 143 -4.90 -10.05 -15.39
C LEU A 143 -6.12 -9.33 -15.98
N LYS A 144 -5.94 -8.44 -16.97
CA LYS A 144 -7.05 -7.77 -17.65
C LYS A 144 -8.02 -8.77 -18.31
N LYS A 145 -7.51 -9.86 -18.90
CA LYS A 145 -8.36 -10.94 -19.43
C LYS A 145 -9.16 -11.65 -18.33
N LYS A 146 -8.53 -11.96 -17.19
CA LYS A 146 -9.20 -12.56 -16.03
C LYS A 146 -10.30 -11.65 -15.49
N ILE A 147 -10.02 -10.35 -15.37
CA ILE A 147 -11.01 -9.35 -14.93
C ILE A 147 -12.21 -9.37 -15.87
N ARG A 148 -11.98 -9.23 -17.19
CA ARG A 148 -13.04 -9.25 -18.22
C ARG A 148 -13.91 -10.50 -18.18
N LYS A 149 -13.31 -11.65 -17.86
CA LYS A 149 -14.04 -12.92 -17.71
C LYS A 149 -14.98 -12.92 -16.50
N ILE A 150 -14.63 -12.21 -15.44
CA ILE A 150 -15.41 -12.13 -14.20
C ILE A 150 -16.47 -11.03 -14.27
N ASP A 151 -16.12 -9.85 -14.79
CA ASP A 151 -17.00 -8.66 -14.76
C ASP A 151 -17.78 -8.42 -16.06
N GLY A 152 -17.53 -9.22 -17.12
CA GLY A 152 -18.18 -9.06 -18.42
C GLY A 152 -17.78 -7.80 -19.20
N GLY A 153 -16.69 -7.13 -18.82
CA GLY A 153 -16.27 -5.86 -19.41
C GLY A 153 -16.98 -4.63 -18.84
N ALA A 154 -17.55 -4.74 -17.63
CA ALA A 154 -18.25 -3.64 -16.98
C ALA A 154 -17.34 -2.45 -16.62
N TYR A 155 -16.04 -2.66 -16.42
CA TYR A 155 -15.06 -1.61 -16.18
C TYR A 155 -14.07 -1.50 -17.33
N ASP A 156 -13.88 -0.28 -17.86
CA ASP A 156 -12.87 -0.05 -18.87
C ASP A 156 -11.47 -0.03 -18.25
N LEU A 157 -10.62 -0.92 -18.76
CA LEU A 157 -9.24 -1.12 -18.32
C LEU A 157 -8.23 -0.57 -19.32
N SER A 158 -8.67 0.10 -20.40
CA SER A 158 -7.80 0.61 -21.47
C SER A 158 -6.76 1.59 -20.91
N ASP A 159 -7.25 2.63 -20.23
CA ASP A 159 -6.47 3.74 -19.68
C ASP A 159 -6.21 3.64 -18.17
N ALA A 160 -6.68 2.57 -17.53
CA ALA A 160 -6.48 2.34 -16.10
C ALA A 160 -4.99 2.09 -15.78
N SER A 161 -4.50 2.79 -14.75
CA SER A 161 -3.18 2.54 -14.16
C SER A 161 -3.07 1.12 -13.61
N ARG A 162 -1.85 0.61 -13.46
CA ARG A 162 -1.55 -0.68 -12.83
C ARG A 162 -2.15 -0.78 -11.45
N GLU A 163 -2.08 0.29 -10.66
CA GLU A 163 -2.68 0.31 -9.34
C GLU A 163 -4.22 0.22 -9.40
N GLU A 164 -4.87 0.95 -10.31
CA GLU A 164 -6.32 0.85 -10.50
C GLU A 164 -6.75 -0.55 -10.94
N ILE A 165 -6.01 -1.18 -11.86
CA ILE A 165 -6.28 -2.55 -12.31
C ILE A 165 -6.18 -3.53 -11.13
N LEU A 166 -5.12 -3.43 -10.31
CA LEU A 166 -4.95 -4.27 -9.12
C LEU A 166 -6.09 -4.04 -8.11
N ARG A 167 -6.44 -2.78 -7.81
CA ARG A 167 -7.56 -2.46 -6.90
C ARG A 167 -8.89 -2.99 -7.43
N TYR A 168 -9.12 -2.90 -8.74
CA TYR A 168 -10.33 -3.41 -9.36
C TYR A 168 -10.39 -4.94 -9.29
N ALA A 169 -9.29 -5.63 -9.60
CA ALA A 169 -9.16 -7.08 -9.39
C ALA A 169 -9.49 -7.48 -7.94
N PHE A 170 -8.92 -6.76 -6.97
CA PHE A 170 -9.25 -6.96 -5.56
C PHE A 170 -10.74 -6.82 -5.30
N LYS A 171 -11.38 -5.76 -5.82
CA LYS A 171 -12.81 -5.47 -5.66
C LYS A 171 -13.70 -6.61 -6.17
N ILE A 172 -13.34 -7.24 -7.29
CA ILE A 172 -14.15 -8.29 -7.92
C ILE A 172 -13.72 -9.72 -7.59
N SER A 173 -12.67 -9.92 -6.78
CA SER A 173 -12.18 -11.25 -6.42
C SER A 173 -13.28 -12.10 -5.78
N PRO A 174 -13.67 -13.23 -6.41
CA PRO A 174 -14.70 -14.12 -5.89
C PRO A 174 -14.32 -14.73 -4.54
N GLU A 175 -13.05 -15.07 -4.36
CA GLU A 175 -12.53 -15.62 -3.11
C GLU A 175 -12.64 -14.61 -1.96
N ARG A 176 -12.35 -13.32 -2.24
CA ARG A 176 -12.55 -12.25 -1.26
C ARG A 176 -14.02 -12.07 -0.90
N ALA A 177 -14.90 -12.10 -1.90
CA ALA A 177 -16.34 -11.96 -1.69
C ALA A 177 -16.88 -13.09 -0.78
N LYS A 178 -16.49 -14.34 -1.04
CA LYS A 178 -16.84 -15.50 -0.18
C LYS A 178 -16.36 -15.33 1.25
N LEU A 179 -15.09 -14.95 1.44
CA LEU A 179 -14.55 -14.72 2.79
C LEU A 179 -15.34 -13.62 3.53
N TRP A 180 -15.72 -12.56 2.83
CA TRP A 180 -16.52 -11.49 3.42
C TRP A 180 -17.91 -11.96 3.86
N GLU A 181 -18.59 -12.77 3.04
CA GLU A 181 -19.87 -13.37 3.41
C GLU A 181 -19.76 -14.28 4.63
N GLU A 182 -18.69 -15.09 4.73
CA GLU A 182 -18.43 -15.95 5.89
C GLU A 182 -18.22 -15.14 7.17
N ILE A 183 -17.44 -14.06 7.09
CA ILE A 183 -17.23 -13.13 8.21
C ILE A 183 -18.57 -12.52 8.65
N GLN A 184 -19.37 -11.99 7.72
CA GLN A 184 -20.68 -11.41 8.05
C GLN A 184 -21.61 -12.43 8.74
N LYS A 185 -21.65 -13.67 8.26
CA LYS A 185 -22.43 -14.76 8.88
C LYS A 185 -21.96 -15.10 10.30
N LYS A 186 -20.68 -14.91 10.60
CA LYS A 186 -20.11 -15.16 11.93
C LYS A 186 -20.45 -14.07 12.95
N TYR A 187 -20.50 -12.81 12.52
CA TYR A 187 -20.71 -11.65 13.41
C TYR A 187 -22.17 -11.19 13.50
N ASN A 188 -23.03 -11.60 12.56
CA ASN A 188 -24.48 -11.36 12.62
C ASN A 188 -25.25 -12.51 13.31
N LYS A 189 -24.55 -13.39 14.03
CA LYS A 189 -25.11 -14.39 14.95
C LYS A 189 -24.83 -13.94 16.38
#